data_AF-A0A914GM18-F1
#
_entry.id   AF-A0A914GM18-F1
#
_cell.length_a   1.000
_cell.length_b   1.000
_cell.length_c   1.000
_cell.angle_alpha   90.00
_cell.angle_beta   90.00
_cell.angle_gamma   90.00
#
_symmetry.space_group_name_H-M   'P 1'
#
loop_
_entity.id
_entity.type
_entity.pdbx_description
1 polymer ?
#
loop_
_entity_poly.entity_id
_entity_poly.type
_entity_poly.pdbx_seq_one_letter_code
_entity_poly.pdbx_strand_id
1 'polypeptide(L)'
;MSLFLKLNYAGLVPDIRCDIDPSGRTDLLKILDVAENNGHITILGSKAEFKEDAILDVSSDGIKMISSSIGQEPLLLVPVHMIASVGYVKEEELNIVPLKIGLNNENFDLAVIYTRTEVSRYT
;
A
#
# COMPACT_ATOMS: atom_id res chain seq x y z
N MET A 1 -14.65 -6.16 -15.43
CA MET A 1 -15.23 -6.42 -14.10
C MET A 1 -14.22 -5.91 -13.09
N SER A 2 -14.63 -5.08 -12.14
CA SER A 2 -13.76 -4.52 -11.11
C SER A 2 -14.00 -5.21 -9.77
N LEU A 3 -12.92 -5.42 -9.02
CA LEU A 3 -12.96 -5.84 -7.61
C LEU A 3 -12.76 -4.60 -6.75
N PHE A 4 -13.67 -4.37 -5.80
CA PHE A 4 -13.59 -3.25 -4.86
C PHE A 4 -13.29 -3.75 -3.45
N LEU A 5 -12.23 -3.24 -2.82
CA LEU A 5 -11.83 -3.56 -1.46
C LEU A 5 -11.74 -2.28 -0.63
N LYS A 6 -12.21 -2.33 0.62
CA LYS A 6 -12.04 -1.23 1.57
C LYS A 6 -10.81 -1.48 2.42
N LEU A 7 -9.96 -0.47 2.55
CA LEU A 7 -8.67 -0.58 3.22
C LEU A 7 -8.22 0.78 3.75
N ASN A 8 -7.05 0.81 4.40
CA ASN A 8 -6.42 2.04 4.79
C ASN A 8 -5.22 2.34 3.88
N TYR A 9 -5.18 3.54 3.30
CA TYR A 9 -4.05 3.98 2.48
C TYR A 9 -3.13 4.90 3.28
N ALA A 10 -1.92 4.42 3.58
CA ALA A 10 -0.97 5.13 4.42
C ALA A 10 -0.24 6.27 3.69
N GLY A 11 -0.04 6.13 2.38
CA GLY A 11 0.63 7.10 1.52
C GLY A 11 1.55 6.47 0.48
N LEU A 12 2.33 7.32 -0.17
CA LEU A 12 3.26 6.97 -1.25
C LEU A 12 4.68 7.34 -0.83
N VAL A 13 5.59 6.37 -0.86
CA VAL A 13 7.02 6.59 -0.64
C VAL A 13 7.70 6.68 -2.01
N PRO A 14 8.24 7.84 -2.39
CA PRO A 14 8.92 7.99 -3.67
C PRO A 14 10.36 7.47 -3.62
N ASP A 15 10.92 7.19 -4.80
CA ASP A 15 12.35 6.96 -5.03
C ASP A 15 12.98 5.85 -4.16
N ILE A 16 12.31 4.69 -4.13
CA ILE A 16 12.82 3.49 -3.49
C ILE A 16 13.72 2.68 -4.44
N ARG A 17 14.70 1.98 -3.86
CA ARG A 17 15.67 1.16 -4.61
C ARG A 17 15.02 0.01 -5.37
N CYS A 18 15.61 -0.33 -6.52
CA CYS A 18 15.15 -1.40 -7.38
C CYS A 18 15.29 -2.81 -6.75
N ASP A 19 16.22 -3.01 -5.82
CA ASP A 19 16.54 -4.30 -5.22
C ASP A 19 15.70 -4.65 -3.98
N ILE A 20 14.79 -3.77 -3.57
CA ILE A 20 13.89 -4.03 -2.45
C ILE A 20 12.92 -5.16 -2.80
N ASP A 21 12.93 -6.19 -1.97
CA ASP A 21 11.86 -7.20 -1.89
C ASP A 21 10.67 -6.59 -1.12
N PRO A 22 9.49 -6.40 -1.75
CA PRO A 22 8.32 -5.85 -1.08
C PRO A 22 7.77 -6.75 0.03
N SER A 23 8.15 -8.03 0.10
CA SER A 23 7.78 -8.93 1.23
C SER A 23 8.92 -9.06 2.26
N GLY A 24 10.07 -8.43 2.00
CA GLY A 24 11.23 -8.42 2.89
C GLY A 24 10.99 -7.52 4.09
N ARG A 25 10.38 -8.08 5.15
CA ARG A 25 9.97 -7.36 6.37
C ARG A 25 11.02 -6.37 6.88
N THR A 26 12.26 -6.81 7.08
CA THR A 26 13.31 -5.99 7.71
C THR A 26 13.65 -4.75 6.89
N ASP A 27 13.80 -4.88 5.58
CA ASP A 27 14.17 -3.74 4.73
C ASP A 27 12.96 -2.85 4.44
N LEU A 28 11.78 -3.44 4.29
CA LEU A 28 10.52 -2.70 4.20
C LEU A 28 10.33 -1.78 5.41
N LEU A 29 10.42 -2.31 6.63
CA LEU A 29 10.16 -1.51 7.84
C LEU A 29 11.14 -0.33 7.97
N LYS A 30 12.43 -0.51 7.63
CA LYS A 30 13.39 0.61 7.61
C LYS A 30 12.99 1.73 6.65
N ILE A 31 12.45 1.38 5.48
CA ILE A 31 11.97 2.36 4.49
C ILE A 31 10.75 3.09 5.04
N LEU A 32 9.82 2.37 5.67
CA LEU A 32 8.63 2.97 6.26
C LEU A 32 8.99 3.92 7.40
N ASP A 33 9.92 3.54 8.28
CA ASP A 33 10.40 4.41 9.36
C ASP A 33 10.98 5.73 8.82
N VAL A 34 11.75 5.67 7.74
CA VAL A 34 12.30 6.87 7.08
C VAL A 34 11.18 7.69 6.42
N ALA A 35 10.24 7.02 5.75
CA ALA A 35 9.13 7.68 5.06
C ALA A 35 8.17 8.39 6.02
N GLU A 36 7.92 7.81 7.20
CA GLU A 36 7.14 8.43 8.28
C GLU A 36 7.82 9.71 8.76
N ASN A 37 9.12 9.64 9.07
CA ASN A 37 9.89 10.80 9.51
C ASN A 37 9.92 11.94 8.48
N ASN A 38 9.82 11.59 7.19
CA ASN A 38 9.75 12.55 6.08
C ASN A 38 8.32 13.02 5.76
N GLY A 39 7.30 12.50 6.45
CA GLY A 39 5.90 12.87 6.24
C GLY A 39 5.29 12.32 4.94
N HIS A 40 5.89 11.32 4.32
CA HIS A 40 5.37 10.68 3.10
C HIS A 40 4.22 9.70 3.39
N ILE A 41 4.25 9.10 4.58
CA ILE A 41 3.22 8.17 5.03
C ILE A 41 2.82 8.48 6.46
N THR A 42 1.62 8.04 6.84
CA THR A 42 1.21 7.94 8.24
C THR A 42 1.31 6.48 8.66
N ILE A 43 2.20 6.16 9.61
CA ILE A 43 2.23 4.82 10.19
C ILE A 43 1.13 4.70 11.23
N LEU A 44 0.37 3.61 11.14
CA LEU A 44 -0.63 3.27 12.15
C LEU A 44 0.04 2.36 13.19
N GLY A 45 0.16 2.87 14.42
CA GLY A 45 0.77 2.13 15.53
C GLY A 45 -0.12 1.02 16.07
N SER A 46 -1.44 1.09 15.82
CA SER A 46 -2.40 0.12 16.37
C SER A 46 -3.65 -0.11 15.52
N LYS A 47 -4.33 -1.24 15.77
CA LYS A 47 -5.66 -1.57 15.21
C LYS A 47 -6.74 -0.54 15.56
N ALA A 48 -6.57 0.19 16.67
CA ALA A 48 -7.54 1.19 17.12
C ALA A 48 -7.52 2.44 16.23
N GLU A 49 -6.39 2.73 15.59
CA GLU A 49 -6.20 3.88 14.69
C GLU A 49 -6.65 3.57 13.26
N PHE A 50 -6.81 2.29 12.92
CA PHE A 50 -7.23 1.83 11.60
C PHE A 50 -8.62 2.34 11.20
N LYS A 51 -8.69 3.00 10.05
CA LYS A 51 -9.94 3.42 9.40
C LYS A 51 -9.90 3.03 7.93
N GLU A 52 -11.03 2.54 7.42
CA GLU A 52 -11.22 2.27 5.99
C GLU A 52 -11.40 3.59 5.22
N ASP A 53 -10.30 4.31 5.02
CA ASP A 53 -10.27 5.64 4.40
C ASP A 53 -10.07 5.60 2.89
N ALA A 54 -9.85 4.42 2.30
CA ALA A 54 -9.71 4.27 0.86
C ALA A 54 -10.42 3.02 0.32
N ILE A 55 -10.83 3.14 -0.95
CA ILE A 55 -11.37 2.06 -1.78
C ILE A 55 -10.33 1.71 -2.83
N LEU A 56 -9.91 0.46 -2.85
CA LEU A 56 -9.06 -0.13 -3.88
C LEU A 56 -9.94 -0.75 -4.96
N ASP A 57 -9.91 -0.18 -6.17
CA ASP A 57 -10.50 -0.71 -7.39
C ASP A 57 -9.42 -1.43 -8.19
N VAL A 58 -9.57 -2.74 -8.37
CA VAL A 58 -8.67 -3.58 -9.17
C VAL A 58 -9.39 -4.02 -10.43
N SER A 59 -8.81 -3.72 -11.58
CA SER A 59 -9.31 -4.11 -12.89
C SER A 59 -8.18 -4.65 -13.79
N SER A 60 -8.54 -5.06 -15.00
CA SER A 60 -7.56 -5.45 -16.03
C SER A 60 -6.64 -4.29 -16.46
N ASP A 61 -7.06 -3.05 -16.24
CA ASP A 61 -6.28 -1.87 -16.62
C ASP A 61 -5.22 -1.53 -15.56
N GLY A 62 -5.44 -1.95 -14.31
CA GLY A 62 -4.55 -1.70 -13.19
C GLY A 62 -5.27 -1.52 -11.88
N ILE A 63 -4.69 -0.71 -11.02
CA ILE A 63 -5.16 -0.42 -9.67
C ILE A 63 -5.50 1.06 -9.53
N LYS A 64 -6.63 1.37 -8.91
CA LYS A 64 -7.00 2.72 -8.48
C LYS A 64 -7.27 2.72 -6.99
N MET A 65 -6.75 3.70 -6.28
CA MET A 65 -7.16 4.00 -4.91
C MET A 65 -7.94 5.30 -4.90
N ILE A 66 -9.10 5.27 -4.25
CA ILE A 66 -10.05 6.36 -4.19
C ILE A 66 -10.33 6.66 -2.72
N SER A 67 -10.35 7.93 -2.34
CA SER A 67 -10.71 8.29 -0.97
C SER A 67 -12.14 7.88 -0.64
N SER A 68 -12.34 7.28 0.53
CA SER A 68 -13.66 6.98 1.10
C SER A 68 -14.37 8.24 1.62
N SER A 69 -13.68 9.39 1.68
CA SER A 69 -14.27 10.67 2.11
C SER A 69 -15.18 11.29 1.04
N ILE A 70 -15.96 12.29 1.46
CA ILE A 70 -16.87 13.03 0.59
C ILE A 70 -16.06 13.69 -0.54
N GLY A 71 -16.33 13.31 -1.78
CA GLY A 71 -15.63 13.79 -2.98
C GLY A 71 -14.99 12.69 -3.82
N GLN A 72 -14.67 11.52 -3.23
CA GLN A 72 -14.12 10.34 -3.93
C GLN A 72 -12.98 10.68 -4.90
N GLU A 73 -12.06 11.55 -4.47
CA GLU A 73 -10.92 11.92 -5.29
C GLU A 73 -9.94 10.72 -5.41
N PRO A 74 -9.31 10.54 -6.58
CA PRO A 74 -8.31 9.49 -6.76
C PRO A 74 -7.05 9.82 -5.95
N LEU A 75 -6.66 8.88 -5.07
CA LEU A 75 -5.43 8.94 -4.27
C LEU A 75 -4.24 8.34 -5.02
N LEU A 76 -4.49 7.31 -5.84
CA LEU A 76 -3.47 6.65 -6.65
C LEU A 76 -4.10 6.03 -7.90
N LEU A 77 -3.39 6.10 -9.02
CA LEU A 77 -3.73 5.41 -10.26
C LEU A 77 -2.48 4.73 -10.82
N VAL A 78 -2.49 3.40 -10.88
CA VAL A 78 -1.34 2.61 -11.36
C VAL A 78 -1.79 1.68 -12.47
N PRO A 79 -1.36 1.92 -13.73
CA PRO A 79 -1.54 0.95 -14.81
C PRO A 79 -0.89 -0.38 -14.48
N VAL A 80 -1.50 -1.49 -14.92
CA VAL A 80 -1.00 -2.83 -14.60
C VAL A 80 0.47 -3.06 -14.99
N HIS A 81 0.91 -2.47 -16.11
CA HIS A 81 2.28 -2.61 -16.61
C HIS A 81 3.33 -1.82 -15.81
N MET A 82 2.89 -0.92 -14.91
CA MET A 82 3.76 -0.20 -13.99
C MET A 82 3.85 -0.89 -12.62
N ILE A 83 3.06 -1.93 -12.37
CA ILE A 83 3.13 -2.68 -11.10
C ILE A 83 4.33 -3.62 -11.20
N ALA A 84 5.38 -3.31 -10.43
CA ALA A 84 6.57 -4.15 -10.38
C ALA A 84 6.33 -5.40 -9.52
N SER A 85 5.67 -5.22 -8.38
CA SER A 85 5.36 -6.31 -7.44
C SER A 85 4.40 -5.84 -6.35
N VAL A 86 3.65 -6.79 -5.78
CA VAL A 86 2.87 -6.60 -4.55
C VAL A 86 3.46 -7.51 -3.48
N GLY A 87 3.73 -6.96 -2.30
CA GLY A 87 4.21 -7.72 -1.15
C GLY A 87 3.15 -7.92 -0.08
N TYR A 88 3.48 -8.72 0.92
CA TYR A 88 2.70 -8.87 2.13
C TYR A 88 3.63 -9.04 3.33
N VAL A 89 3.47 -8.17 4.32
CA VAL A 89 4.17 -8.25 5.60
C VAL A 89 3.15 -8.28 6.71
N LYS A 90 3.17 -9.38 7.46
CA LYS A 90 2.31 -9.57 8.63
C LYS A 90 2.97 -8.93 9.85
N GLU A 91 2.33 -7.92 10.42
CA GLU A 91 2.66 -7.42 11.76
C GLU A 91 1.64 -7.90 12.79
N GLU A 92 1.93 -7.64 14.07
CA GLU A 92 1.09 -8.09 15.19
C GLU A 92 -0.31 -7.47 15.15
N GLU A 93 -0.39 -6.20 14.74
CA GLU A 93 -1.62 -5.42 14.76
C GLU A 93 -2.23 -5.24 13.36
N LEU A 94 -1.46 -4.75 12.40
CA LEU A 94 -1.94 -4.43 11.05
C LEU A 94 -1.05 -5.08 10.00
N ASN A 95 -1.63 -5.69 8.98
CA ASN A 95 -0.82 -6.20 7.88
C ASN A 95 -0.49 -5.07 6.91
N ILE A 96 0.72 -5.10 6.37
CA ILE A 96 1.23 -4.16 5.40
C ILE A 96 1.18 -4.83 4.03
N VAL A 97 0.55 -4.16 3.07
CA VAL A 97 0.49 -4.58 1.67
C VAL A 97 1.20 -3.52 0.83
N PRO A 98 2.53 -3.61 0.69
CA PRO A 98 3.27 -2.68 -0.16
C PRO A 98 3.04 -2.98 -1.65
N LEU A 99 2.74 -1.93 -2.41
CA LEU A 99 2.63 -1.95 -3.87
C LEU A 99 3.84 -1.22 -4.46
N LYS A 100 4.76 -1.97 -5.06
CA LYS A 100 5.94 -1.41 -5.74
C LYS A 100 5.58 -1.03 -7.17
N ILE A 101 5.86 0.21 -7.53
CA ILE A 101 5.45 0.84 -8.80
C ILE A 101 6.71 1.25 -9.55
N GLY A 102 6.90 0.75 -10.77
CA GLY A 102 8.01 1.13 -11.63
C GLY A 102 7.67 2.36 -12.45
N LEU A 103 8.39 3.46 -12.23
CA LEU A 103 8.28 4.68 -13.05
C LEU A 103 9.23 4.63 -14.25
N ASN A 104 10.42 4.07 -14.06
CA ASN A 104 11.42 3.81 -15.09
C ASN A 104 12.33 2.63 -14.64
N ASN A 105 13.42 2.34 -15.35
CA ASN A 105 14.29 1.19 -15.05
C ASN A 105 15.04 1.27 -13.71
N GLU A 106 15.06 2.42 -13.05
CA GLU A 106 15.90 2.67 -11.87
C GLU A 106 15.14 3.28 -10.68
N ASN A 107 14.00 3.93 -10.92
CA ASN A 107 13.18 4.58 -9.90
C ASN A 107 11.86 3.85 -9.70
N PHE A 108 11.60 3.50 -8.44
CA PHE A 108 10.37 2.86 -8.02
C PHE A 108 9.71 3.70 -6.92
N ASP A 109 8.39 3.69 -6.89
CA ASP A 109 7.62 4.19 -5.76
C ASP A 109 7.01 3.01 -4.99
N LEU A 110 6.68 3.25 -3.73
CA LEU A 110 6.04 2.28 -2.86
C LEU A 110 4.75 2.86 -2.29
N ALA A 111 3.61 2.39 -2.79
CA ALA A 111 2.33 2.69 -2.16
C ALA A 111 2.15 1.77 -0.95
N VAL A 112 1.82 2.35 0.21
CA VAL A 112 1.73 1.62 1.47
C VAL A 112 0.26 1.51 1.87
N ILE A 113 -0.20 0.28 2.03
CA ILE A 113 -1.57 -0.05 2.37
C ILE A 113 -1.58 -0.84 3.67
N TYR A 114 -2.43 -0.45 4.62
CA TYR A 114 -2.73 -1.27 5.78
C TYR A 114 -4.02 -2.04 5.57
N THR A 115 -4.03 -3.28 6.05
CA THR A 115 -5.21 -4.14 6.08
C THR A 115 -5.39 -4.75 7.46
N ARG A 116 -6.64 -4.95 7.89
CA ARG A 116 -6.92 -5.65 9.14
C ARG A 116 -6.48 -7.11 9.04
N THR A 117 -5.97 -7.63 10.15
CA THR A 117 -5.82 -9.06 10.35
C THR A 117 -7.19 -9.65 10.69
N GLU A 118 -7.99 -9.98 9.68
CA GLU A 118 -9.17 -10.82 9.93
C GLU A 118 -8.76 -12.29 10.05
N VAL A 119 -9.39 -12.98 11.01
CA VAL A 119 -9.22 -14.40 11.28
C VAL A 119 -9.51 -15.18 10.01
N SER A 120 -8.53 -15.99 9.58
CA SER A 120 -8.52 -16.82 8.39
C SER A 120 -9.89 -17.46 8.11
N ARG A 121 -10.55 -17.09 7.00
CA ARG A 121 -11.71 -17.83 6.46
C ARG A 121 -11.28 -19.04 5.61
N TYR A 122 -10.25 -19.75 6.06
CA TYR A 122 -9.82 -21.01 5.47
C TYR A 122 -9.74 -22.07 6.58
N THR A 123 -10.91 -22.53 7.01
CA THR A 123 -11.15 -23.83 7.65
C THR A 123 -12.07 -24.62 6.76
#